data_AF-A0A1S0Z982-F1
#
_entry.id   AF-A0A1S0Z982-F1
#
_cell.length_a   1.000
_cell.length_b   1.000
_cell.length_c   1.000
_cell.angle_alpha   90.00
_cell.angle_beta   90.00
_cell.angle_gamma   90.00
#
_symmetry.space_group_name_H-M   'P 1'
#
loop_
_entity.id
_entity.type
_entity.pdbx_description
1 polymer ?
#
loop_
_entity_poly.entity_id
_entity_poly.type
_entity_poly.pdbx_seq_one_letter_code
_entity_poly.pdbx_strand_id
1 'polypeptide(L)'
;MQQNIIDINSPITPINHLLLHAYHAFLNHVPRQDLSGYVFDNNVTERIYFYEELIEHYNMMLTSKDRLQFECYISVLNEKQIRDYVAKFTTNKWEYEKPVIWKDRNKSDYYLRNLTDSHRFELFVSDKFFKNGFDIGLFYSRDGQYSGESEAGVEIKYDKRSEETGNLYIEIKESLTREQMFVSSGIFKEDNTKIIAIGNYSFIYYFEKNKLIELYHNIEHYPYLRKVGAHRGTSKGFIIPIRIADNFSLSIEEVIDIIK
;
A
#
# COMPACT_ATOMS: atom_id res chain seq x y z
N MET A 1 -11.97 -27.06 -7.01
CA MET A 1 -11.85 -25.68 -6.52
C MET A 1 -13.16 -24.95 -6.82
N GLN A 2 -13.75 -24.28 -5.82
CA GLN A 2 -14.86 -23.35 -6.04
C GLN A 2 -14.39 -22.26 -7.03
N GLN A 3 -15.29 -21.66 -7.81
CA GLN A 3 -14.93 -20.55 -8.71
C GLN A 3 -14.47 -19.36 -7.85
N ASN A 4 -13.17 -19.21 -7.68
CA ASN A 4 -12.57 -18.10 -6.94
C ASN A 4 -12.44 -16.91 -7.89
N ILE A 5 -13.57 -16.26 -8.20
CA ILE A 5 -13.56 -14.97 -8.87
C ILE A 5 -12.88 -13.96 -7.94
N ILE A 6 -11.91 -13.22 -8.48
CA ILE A 6 -11.15 -12.21 -7.75
C ILE A 6 -11.79 -10.86 -8.02
N ASP A 7 -12.20 -10.17 -6.96
CA ASP A 7 -12.64 -8.78 -7.03
C ASP A 7 -11.43 -7.84 -6.92
N ILE A 8 -11.28 -6.97 -7.91
CA ILE A 8 -10.19 -5.98 -8.00
C ILE A 8 -10.32 -4.86 -6.96
N ASN A 9 -11.48 -4.74 -6.31
CA ASN A 9 -11.77 -3.73 -5.28
C ASN A 9 -11.66 -4.28 -3.85
N SER A 10 -11.16 -5.50 -3.69
CA SER A 10 -11.04 -6.20 -2.42
C SER A 10 -9.59 -6.63 -2.15
N PRO A 11 -9.20 -6.84 -0.88
CA PRO A 11 -7.89 -7.38 -0.54
C PRO A 11 -7.63 -8.72 -1.23
N ILE A 12 -6.39 -8.93 -1.70
CA ILE A 12 -6.03 -10.18 -2.38
C ILE A 12 -5.72 -11.23 -1.30
N THR A 13 -6.56 -12.27 -1.25
CA THR A 13 -6.34 -13.39 -0.33
C THR A 13 -5.06 -14.16 -0.66
N PRO A 14 -4.43 -14.85 0.30
CA PRO A 14 -3.21 -15.64 0.04
C PRO A 14 -3.37 -16.65 -1.11
N ILE A 15 -4.55 -17.28 -1.21
CA ILE A 15 -4.85 -18.23 -2.28
C ILE A 15 -4.99 -17.52 -3.63
N ASN A 16 -5.71 -16.39 -3.68
CA ASN A 16 -5.84 -15.62 -4.92
C ASN A 16 -4.48 -15.09 -5.39
N HIS A 17 -3.64 -14.63 -4.47
CA HIS A 17 -2.29 -14.19 -4.77
C HIS A 17 -1.44 -15.33 -5.39
N LEU A 18 -1.49 -16.54 -4.80
CA LEU A 18 -0.82 -17.72 -5.34
C LEU A 18 -1.33 -18.10 -6.74
N LEU A 19 -2.66 -18.10 -6.92
CA LEU A 19 -3.29 -18.45 -8.20
C LEU A 19 -2.96 -17.43 -9.30
N LEU A 20 -2.86 -16.15 -8.98
CA LEU A 20 -2.46 -15.11 -9.93
C LEU A 20 -1.00 -15.28 -10.38
N HIS A 21 -0.08 -15.64 -9.48
CA HIS A 21 1.31 -15.97 -9.88
C HIS A 21 1.35 -17.21 -10.77
N ALA A 22 0.61 -18.26 -10.41
CA ALA A 22 0.52 -19.46 -11.22
C ALA A 22 -0.11 -19.19 -12.60
N TYR A 23 -1.11 -18.32 -12.66
CA TYR A 23 -1.75 -17.93 -13.92
C TYR A 23 -0.83 -17.07 -14.78
N HIS A 24 -0.09 -16.14 -14.19
CA HIS A 24 0.97 -15.42 -14.89
C HIS A 24 2.01 -16.39 -15.48
N ALA A 25 2.45 -17.39 -14.71
CA ALA A 25 3.37 -18.43 -15.19
C ALA A 25 2.79 -19.22 -16.38
N PHE A 26 1.49 -19.56 -16.31
CA PHE A 26 0.76 -20.26 -17.36
C PHE A 26 0.71 -19.46 -18.67
N LEU A 27 0.39 -18.17 -18.59
CA LEU A 27 0.37 -17.27 -19.75
C LEU A 27 1.76 -17.07 -20.37
N ASN A 28 2.82 -17.13 -19.56
CA ASN A 28 4.20 -17.03 -20.00
C ASN A 28 4.82 -18.40 -20.35
N HIS A 29 4.01 -19.45 -20.44
CA HIS A 29 4.43 -20.81 -20.81
C HIS A 29 5.59 -21.37 -19.97
N VAL A 30 5.66 -21.00 -18.67
CA VAL A 30 6.63 -21.57 -17.74
C VAL A 30 6.39 -23.09 -17.66
N PRO A 31 7.41 -23.93 -17.85
CA PRO A 31 7.22 -25.38 -17.82
C PRO A 31 6.62 -25.85 -16.50
N ARG A 32 5.72 -26.85 -16.57
CA ARG A 32 4.97 -27.32 -15.40
C ARG A 32 5.89 -27.78 -14.27
N GLN A 33 7.02 -28.43 -14.59
CA GLN A 33 8.01 -28.86 -13.61
C GLN A 33 8.70 -27.71 -12.85
N ASP A 34 8.74 -26.50 -13.43
CA ASP A 34 9.41 -25.34 -12.86
C ASP A 34 8.43 -24.43 -12.07
N LEU A 35 7.12 -24.72 -12.17
CA LEU A 35 6.05 -23.91 -11.59
C LEU A 35 6.22 -23.69 -10.08
N SER A 36 6.66 -24.71 -9.34
CA SER A 36 6.90 -24.58 -7.89
C SER A 36 7.98 -23.54 -7.59
N GLY A 37 9.08 -23.52 -8.35
CA GLY A 37 10.13 -22.52 -8.17
C GLY A 37 9.62 -21.13 -8.54
N TYR A 38 8.80 -21.05 -9.59
CA TYR A 38 8.23 -19.78 -10.04
C TYR A 38 7.29 -19.12 -9.03
N VAL A 39 6.39 -19.90 -8.43
CA VAL A 39 5.32 -19.38 -7.56
C VAL A 39 5.78 -19.16 -6.11
N PHE A 40 6.76 -19.92 -5.64
CA PHE A 40 7.22 -19.85 -4.24
C PHE A 40 8.56 -19.13 -4.06
N ASP A 41 9.23 -18.69 -5.14
CA ASP A 41 10.41 -17.83 -5.05
C ASP A 41 10.01 -16.35 -5.01
N ASN A 42 10.25 -15.71 -3.87
CA ASN A 42 9.99 -14.28 -3.70
C ASN A 42 10.80 -13.42 -4.70
N ASN A 43 12.00 -13.83 -5.12
CA ASN A 43 12.80 -13.05 -6.07
C ASN A 43 12.16 -12.99 -7.46
N VAL A 44 11.41 -14.02 -7.82
CA VAL A 44 10.64 -14.10 -9.05
C VAL A 44 9.34 -13.33 -8.88
N THR A 45 8.55 -13.72 -7.89
CA THR A 45 7.20 -13.18 -7.70
C THR A 45 7.20 -11.69 -7.41
N GLU A 46 8.23 -11.13 -6.77
CA GLU A 46 8.34 -9.69 -6.49
C GLU A 46 8.27 -8.81 -7.75
N ARG A 47 8.73 -9.35 -8.89
CA ARG A 47 8.76 -8.63 -10.19
C ARG A 47 7.46 -8.74 -10.97
N ILE A 48 6.51 -9.53 -10.49
CA ILE A 48 5.20 -9.74 -11.12
C ILE A 48 4.19 -8.79 -10.49
N TYR A 49 3.56 -7.94 -11.30
CA TYR A 49 2.53 -7.02 -10.85
C TYR A 49 1.14 -7.50 -11.29
N PHE A 50 0.14 -7.28 -10.44
CA PHE A 50 -1.22 -7.71 -10.71
C PHE A 50 -2.03 -6.58 -11.33
N TYR A 51 -1.90 -6.47 -12.65
CA TYR A 51 -2.73 -5.56 -13.44
C TYR A 51 -4.19 -6.03 -13.47
N GLU A 52 -5.13 -5.08 -13.56
CA GLU A 52 -6.57 -5.37 -13.76
C GLU A 52 -6.75 -6.39 -14.89
N GLU A 53 -6.04 -6.25 -16.02
CA GLU A 53 -6.19 -7.16 -17.15
C GLU A 53 -5.78 -8.60 -16.85
N LEU A 54 -4.77 -8.82 -15.98
CA LEU A 54 -4.38 -10.16 -15.56
C LEU A 54 -5.51 -10.81 -14.75
N ILE A 55 -6.12 -10.04 -13.84
CA ILE A 55 -7.20 -10.50 -12.97
C ILE A 55 -8.47 -10.75 -13.77
N GLU A 56 -8.83 -9.85 -14.68
CA GLU A 56 -9.94 -10.00 -15.61
C GLU A 56 -9.77 -11.25 -16.48
N HIS A 57 -8.58 -11.42 -17.06
CA HIS A 57 -8.30 -12.59 -17.89
C HIS A 57 -8.33 -13.89 -17.09
N TYR A 58 -7.83 -13.89 -15.86
CA TYR A 58 -7.95 -15.02 -14.94
C TYR A 58 -9.42 -15.35 -14.66
N ASN A 59 -10.23 -14.35 -14.29
CA ASN A 59 -11.65 -14.52 -14.01
C ASN A 59 -12.43 -15.05 -15.24
N MET A 60 -12.12 -14.53 -16.43
CA MET A 60 -12.69 -15.05 -17.69
C MET A 60 -12.30 -16.50 -17.93
N MET A 61 -11.02 -16.86 -17.71
CA MET A 61 -10.52 -18.23 -17.87
C MET A 61 -11.25 -19.22 -16.97
N LEU A 62 -11.68 -18.85 -15.76
CA LEU A 62 -12.46 -19.71 -14.86
C LEU A 62 -13.82 -20.16 -15.41
N THR A 63 -14.33 -19.49 -16.45
CA THR A 63 -15.58 -19.83 -17.14
C THR A 63 -15.35 -20.32 -18.57
N SER A 64 -14.11 -20.34 -19.04
CA SER A 64 -13.75 -20.78 -20.38
C SER A 64 -13.37 -22.27 -20.42
N LYS A 65 -13.20 -22.81 -21.64
CA LYS A 65 -12.68 -24.16 -21.87
C LYS A 65 -11.23 -24.35 -21.39
N ASP A 66 -10.49 -23.27 -21.18
CA ASP A 66 -9.06 -23.30 -20.81
C ASP A 66 -8.88 -23.56 -19.31
N ARG A 67 -9.95 -23.45 -18.51
CA ARG A 67 -9.96 -23.79 -17.08
C ARG A 67 -9.33 -25.14 -16.79
N LEU A 68 -9.73 -26.19 -17.52
CA LEU A 68 -9.23 -27.54 -17.28
C LEU A 68 -7.73 -27.66 -17.56
N GLN A 69 -7.22 -26.89 -18.53
CA GLN A 69 -5.79 -26.85 -18.84
C GLN A 69 -5.02 -26.18 -17.70
N PHE A 70 -5.54 -25.07 -17.18
CA PHE A 70 -4.95 -24.38 -16.04
C PHE A 70 -4.99 -25.22 -14.75
N GLU A 71 -6.13 -25.87 -14.45
CA GLU A 71 -6.25 -26.78 -13.30
C GLU A 71 -5.26 -27.95 -13.40
N CYS A 72 -5.10 -28.54 -14.60
CA CYS A 72 -4.09 -29.56 -14.85
C CYS A 72 -2.68 -29.00 -14.64
N TYR A 73 -2.39 -27.80 -15.14
CA TYR A 73 -1.11 -27.13 -15.00
C TYR A 73 -0.72 -26.94 -13.52
N ILE A 74 -1.61 -26.39 -12.69
CA ILE A 74 -1.32 -26.11 -11.28
C ILE A 74 -1.36 -27.33 -10.37
N SER A 75 -1.85 -28.49 -10.84
CA SER A 75 -1.95 -29.70 -10.02
C SER A 75 -0.61 -30.31 -9.58
N VAL A 76 0.54 -29.80 -10.06
CA VAL A 76 1.87 -30.16 -9.54
C VAL A 76 2.25 -29.43 -8.26
N LEU A 77 1.54 -28.37 -7.90
CA LEU A 77 1.84 -27.63 -6.68
C LEU A 77 1.56 -28.50 -5.47
N ASN A 78 2.54 -28.58 -4.57
CA ASN A 78 2.45 -29.43 -3.39
C ASN A 78 1.57 -28.79 -2.32
N GLU A 79 0.66 -29.57 -1.73
CA GLU A 79 -0.28 -29.09 -0.71
C GLU A 79 0.43 -28.53 0.54
N LYS A 80 1.56 -29.13 0.96
CA LYS A 80 2.37 -28.61 2.07
C LYS A 80 2.95 -27.24 1.73
N GLN A 81 3.51 -27.06 0.53
CA GLN A 81 4.05 -25.76 0.10
C GLN A 81 2.95 -24.70 0.06
N ILE A 82 1.75 -25.05 -0.42
CA ILE A 82 0.60 -24.14 -0.41
C ILE A 82 0.23 -23.75 1.02
N ARG A 83 0.13 -24.71 1.95
CA ARG A 83 -0.18 -24.40 3.36
C ARG A 83 0.88 -23.52 4.01
N ASP A 84 2.15 -23.84 3.80
CA ASP A 84 3.28 -23.06 4.33
C ASP A 84 3.27 -21.63 3.77
N TYR A 85 2.93 -21.48 2.49
CA TYR A 85 2.78 -20.19 1.84
C TYR A 85 1.63 -19.37 2.44
N VAL A 86 0.44 -19.96 2.56
CA VAL A 86 -0.74 -19.31 3.15
C VAL A 86 -0.44 -18.86 4.58
N ALA A 87 0.19 -19.71 5.39
CA ALA A 87 0.54 -19.37 6.77
C ALA A 87 1.51 -18.17 6.83
N LYS A 88 2.55 -18.13 5.99
CA LYS A 88 3.50 -17.02 5.92
C LYS A 88 2.83 -15.73 5.47
N PHE A 89 2.04 -15.79 4.40
CA PHE A 89 1.31 -14.65 3.88
C PHE A 89 0.36 -14.08 4.93
N THR A 90 -0.43 -14.93 5.61
CA THR A 90 -1.36 -14.48 6.64
C THR A 90 -0.64 -13.84 7.84
N THR A 91 0.53 -14.34 8.21
CA THR A 91 1.30 -13.83 9.36
C THR A 91 1.97 -12.49 9.07
N ASN A 92 2.57 -12.35 7.89
CA ASN A 92 3.32 -11.16 7.46
C ASN A 92 2.75 -10.61 6.15
N LYS A 93 1.47 -10.23 6.15
CA LYS A 93 0.74 -9.85 4.93
C LYS A 93 1.46 -8.77 4.11
N TRP A 94 2.07 -7.79 4.78
CA TRP A 94 2.85 -6.71 4.15
C TRP A 94 4.15 -7.16 3.48
N GLU A 95 4.66 -8.38 3.70
CA GLU A 95 5.84 -8.87 2.97
C GLU A 95 5.48 -9.43 1.60
N TYR A 96 4.20 -9.77 1.39
CA TYR A 96 3.77 -10.54 0.22
C TYR A 96 2.72 -9.81 -0.60
N GLU A 97 1.68 -9.23 0.01
CA GLU A 97 0.58 -8.62 -0.72
C GLU A 97 1.06 -7.47 -1.61
N LYS A 98 0.35 -7.32 -2.72
CA LYS A 98 0.58 -6.30 -3.74
C LYS A 98 -0.71 -5.58 -4.06
N PRO A 99 -0.63 -4.28 -4.38
CA PRO A 99 -1.78 -3.53 -4.86
C PRO A 99 -2.19 -4.02 -6.25
N VAL A 100 -3.47 -3.89 -6.57
CA VAL A 100 -3.96 -4.04 -7.94
C VAL A 100 -3.49 -2.83 -8.76
N ILE A 101 -2.92 -3.09 -9.93
CA ILE A 101 -2.45 -2.03 -10.83
C ILE A 101 -3.56 -1.70 -11.83
N TRP A 102 -4.24 -0.59 -11.57
CA TRP A 102 -5.29 -0.07 -12.42
C TRP A 102 -4.78 0.46 -13.76
N LYS A 103 -5.61 0.36 -14.80
CA LYS A 103 -5.33 0.86 -16.16
C LYS A 103 -5.68 2.35 -16.33
N ASP A 104 -5.24 3.19 -15.40
CA ASP A 104 -5.48 4.64 -15.41
C ASP A 104 -4.32 5.44 -16.05
N ARG A 105 -3.09 4.94 -15.93
CA ARG A 105 -1.88 5.57 -16.47
C ARG A 105 -0.77 4.58 -16.72
N ASN A 106 0.13 4.93 -17.64
CA ASN A 106 1.38 4.22 -17.84
C ASN A 106 2.30 4.44 -16.63
N LYS A 107 2.76 3.35 -16.02
CA LYS A 107 3.54 3.36 -14.78
C LYS A 107 4.92 2.78 -15.06
N SER A 108 5.97 3.51 -14.69
CA SER A 108 7.33 2.98 -14.73
C SER A 108 7.56 1.94 -13.62
N ASP A 109 8.56 1.08 -13.78
CA ASP A 109 8.98 0.15 -12.71
C ASP A 109 9.33 0.85 -11.40
N TYR A 110 9.88 2.07 -11.47
CA TYR A 110 10.13 2.88 -10.29
C TYR A 110 8.81 3.24 -9.58
N TYR A 111 7.81 3.67 -10.34
CA TYR A 111 6.49 3.98 -9.78
C TYR A 111 5.83 2.74 -9.16
N LEU A 112 5.85 1.60 -9.87
CA LEU A 112 5.23 0.36 -9.40
C LEU A 112 5.85 -0.16 -8.11
N ARG A 113 7.17 -0.06 -7.96
CA ARG A 113 7.87 -0.39 -6.71
C ARG A 113 7.43 0.51 -5.57
N ASN A 114 7.43 1.84 -5.76
CA ASN A 114 6.97 2.74 -4.69
C ASN A 114 5.49 2.50 -4.32
N LEU A 115 4.62 2.23 -5.30
CA LEU A 115 3.22 1.90 -5.03
C LEU A 115 3.10 0.62 -4.21
N THR A 116 3.89 -0.41 -4.54
CA THR A 116 3.93 -1.67 -3.78
C THR A 116 4.46 -1.44 -2.37
N ASP A 117 5.54 -0.68 -2.21
CA ASP A 117 6.12 -0.37 -0.91
C ASP A 117 5.16 0.42 -0.01
N SER A 118 4.46 1.43 -0.55
CA SER A 118 3.45 2.20 0.17
C SER A 118 2.27 1.32 0.60
N HIS A 119 1.72 0.50 -0.31
CA HIS A 119 0.64 -0.45 0.01
C HIS A 119 1.05 -1.41 1.13
N ARG A 120 2.28 -1.93 1.09
CA ARG A 120 2.79 -2.81 2.15
C ARG A 120 2.92 -2.10 3.48
N PHE A 121 3.37 -0.84 3.46
CA PHE A 121 3.42 -0.04 4.68
C PHE A 121 2.02 0.25 5.26
N GLU A 122 1.01 0.50 4.41
CA GLU A 122 -0.39 0.63 4.84
C GLU A 122 -0.87 -0.62 5.60
N LEU A 123 -0.61 -1.80 5.05
CA LEU A 123 -0.93 -3.07 5.71
C LEU A 123 -0.18 -3.27 7.03
N PHE A 124 1.09 -2.87 7.08
CA PHE A 124 1.89 -2.95 8.29
C PHE A 124 1.32 -2.06 9.39
N VAL A 125 0.96 -0.81 9.06
CA VAL A 125 0.32 0.11 10.02
C VAL A 125 -1.06 -0.43 10.43
N SER A 126 -1.87 -0.93 9.49
CA SER A 126 -3.16 -1.56 9.78
C SER A 126 -3.03 -2.75 10.74
N ASP A 127 -2.02 -3.61 10.56
CA ASP A 127 -1.74 -4.72 11.49
C ASP A 127 -1.37 -4.22 12.90
N LYS A 128 -0.70 -3.07 13.03
CA LYS A 128 -0.45 -2.45 14.35
C LYS A 128 -1.75 -2.05 15.05
N PHE A 129 -2.70 -1.45 14.33
CA PHE A 129 -4.02 -1.14 14.89
C PHE A 129 -4.78 -2.41 15.25
N PHE A 130 -4.76 -3.41 14.37
CA PHE A 130 -5.47 -4.67 14.58
C PHE A 130 -4.97 -5.41 15.83
N LYS A 131 -3.64 -5.43 16.05
CA LYS A 131 -3.02 -5.98 17.27
C LYS A 131 -3.40 -5.22 18.55
N ASN A 132 -3.82 -3.96 18.42
CA ASN A 132 -4.40 -3.16 19.49
C ASN A 132 -5.94 -3.23 19.54
N GLY A 133 -6.54 -4.20 18.83
CA GLY A 133 -7.96 -4.50 18.88
C GLY A 133 -8.85 -3.56 18.07
N PHE A 134 -8.29 -2.86 17.08
CA PHE A 134 -9.03 -1.94 16.23
C PHE A 134 -8.75 -2.18 14.74
N ASP A 135 -9.80 -2.39 13.95
CA ASP A 135 -9.70 -2.44 12.49
C ASP A 135 -10.02 -1.04 11.93
N ILE A 136 -9.03 -0.42 11.27
CA ILE A 136 -9.18 0.91 10.67
C ILE A 136 -9.99 0.88 9.37
N GLY A 137 -10.21 -0.29 8.76
CA GLY A 137 -10.95 -0.44 7.51
C GLY A 137 -10.25 0.21 6.31
N LEU A 138 -9.10 -0.32 5.89
CA LEU A 138 -8.39 0.19 4.70
C LEU A 138 -9.26 0.09 3.44
N PHE A 139 -9.19 1.12 2.59
CA PHE A 139 -9.85 1.11 1.28
C PHE A 139 -8.96 0.46 0.20
N TYR A 140 -9.53 -0.51 -0.51
CA TYR A 140 -8.86 -1.24 -1.61
C TYR A 140 -9.39 -0.87 -2.99
N SER A 141 -10.55 -0.22 -3.05
CA SER A 141 -11.15 0.25 -4.30
C SER A 141 -10.61 1.62 -4.68
N ARG A 142 -10.64 1.92 -5.98
CA ARG A 142 -10.22 3.22 -6.51
C ARG A 142 -11.05 4.37 -5.92
N ASP A 143 -12.36 4.20 -5.87
CA ASP A 143 -13.29 5.21 -5.33
C ASP A 143 -13.13 5.39 -3.82
N GLY A 144 -12.82 4.30 -3.11
CA GLY A 144 -12.49 4.34 -1.69
C GLY A 144 -11.22 5.17 -1.44
N GLN A 145 -10.15 4.92 -2.19
CA GLN A 145 -8.89 5.68 -2.08
C GLN A 145 -9.05 7.18 -2.40
N TYR A 146 -10.02 7.56 -3.23
CA TYR A 146 -10.33 8.98 -3.46
C TYR A 146 -10.99 9.64 -2.24
N SER A 147 -11.77 8.88 -1.47
CA SER A 147 -12.53 9.36 -0.30
C SER A 147 -11.70 9.45 1.00
N GLY A 148 -10.50 8.87 0.99
CA GLY A 148 -9.58 8.73 2.13
C GLY A 148 -8.74 7.45 1.94
N GLU A 149 -7.93 7.06 2.93
CA GLU A 149 -7.19 5.78 2.88
C GLU A 149 -7.83 4.69 3.78
N SER A 150 -8.66 5.10 4.74
CA SER A 150 -9.37 4.18 5.62
C SER A 150 -10.72 4.72 6.10
N GLU A 151 -11.64 3.83 6.47
CA GLU A 151 -12.96 4.16 7.02
C GLU A 151 -12.86 4.97 8.31
N ALA A 152 -11.91 4.62 9.18
CA ALA A 152 -11.69 5.31 10.46
C ALA A 152 -11.06 6.72 10.32
N GLY A 153 -10.64 7.11 9.12
CA GLY A 153 -10.03 8.42 8.87
C GLY A 153 -8.54 8.47 9.25
N VAL A 154 -7.82 7.36 9.11
CA VAL A 154 -6.36 7.30 9.20
C VAL A 154 -5.78 7.33 7.78
N GLU A 155 -4.94 8.33 7.49
CA GLU A 155 -4.12 8.42 6.28
C GLU A 155 -2.70 7.97 6.61
N ILE A 156 -2.15 7.05 5.82
CA ILE A 156 -0.89 6.37 6.06
C ILE A 156 0.13 6.77 4.99
N LYS A 157 1.26 7.35 5.42
CA LYS A 157 2.32 7.80 4.53
C LYS A 157 3.62 7.06 4.80
N TYR A 158 4.06 6.30 3.80
CA TYR A 158 5.39 5.69 3.82
C TYR A 158 6.46 6.73 3.45
N ASP A 159 7.22 7.19 4.45
CA ASP A 159 8.37 8.07 4.26
C ASP A 159 9.67 7.26 4.28
N LYS A 160 9.98 6.62 3.15
CA LYS A 160 11.18 5.80 2.97
C LYS A 160 12.51 6.54 3.22
N ARG A 161 12.51 7.88 3.20
CA ARG A 161 13.72 8.71 3.34
C ARG A 161 13.85 9.30 4.73
N SER A 162 12.86 9.09 5.59
CA SER A 162 12.83 9.68 6.92
C SER A 162 14.04 9.28 7.77
N GLU A 163 14.43 8.00 7.71
CA GLU A 163 15.62 7.49 8.41
C GLU A 163 16.92 8.10 7.87
N GLU A 164 17.09 8.14 6.55
CA GLU A 164 18.28 8.72 5.90
C GLU A 164 18.41 10.23 6.17
N THR A 165 17.29 10.94 6.17
CA THR A 165 17.27 12.40 6.25
C THR A 165 17.13 12.93 7.67
N GLY A 166 16.74 12.08 8.63
CA GLY A 166 16.41 12.48 10.00
C GLY A 166 15.14 13.34 10.10
N ASN A 167 14.26 13.30 9.09
CA ASN A 167 13.17 14.25 8.89
C ASN A 167 11.91 13.55 8.37
N LEU A 168 10.75 13.93 8.90
CA LEU A 168 9.45 13.60 8.32
C LEU A 168 9.06 14.68 7.32
N TYR A 169 8.62 14.28 6.13
CA TYR A 169 8.05 15.20 5.14
C TYR A 169 6.52 15.22 5.21
N ILE A 170 5.96 16.37 5.59
CA ILE A 170 4.50 16.57 5.63
C ILE A 170 4.07 17.33 4.38
N GLU A 171 3.34 16.65 3.49
CA GLU A 171 2.84 17.22 2.24
C GLU A 171 1.65 18.16 2.47
N ILE A 172 1.62 19.28 1.74
CA ILE A 172 0.54 20.28 1.79
C ILE A 172 -0.09 20.56 0.43
N LYS A 173 0.67 20.36 -0.66
CA LYS A 173 0.24 20.64 -2.04
C LYS A 173 1.04 19.81 -3.03
N GLU A 174 0.39 19.40 -4.10
CA GLU A 174 1.03 18.68 -5.20
C GLU A 174 0.64 19.26 -6.58
N SER A 175 1.38 18.89 -7.62
CA SER A 175 1.06 19.14 -9.02
C SER A 175 1.40 17.90 -9.85
N LEU A 176 0.62 17.57 -10.89
CA LEU A 176 0.93 16.39 -11.72
C LEU A 176 2.22 16.59 -12.53
N THR A 177 2.48 17.82 -12.96
CA THR A 177 3.71 18.21 -13.65
C THR A 177 4.23 19.54 -13.10
N ARG A 178 5.45 19.93 -13.48
CA ARG A 178 6.06 21.19 -13.02
C ARG A 178 5.32 22.43 -13.53
N GLU A 179 4.65 22.29 -14.67
CA GLU A 179 3.95 23.36 -15.39
C GLU A 179 2.50 23.52 -14.94
N GLN A 180 1.95 22.52 -14.23
CA GLN A 180 0.57 22.55 -13.77
C GLN A 180 0.42 23.30 -12.44
N MET A 181 -0.78 23.82 -12.20
CA MET A 181 -1.13 24.46 -10.93
C MET A 181 -1.05 23.46 -9.78
N PHE A 182 -0.54 23.94 -8.64
CA PHE A 182 -0.56 23.17 -7.41
C PHE A 182 -1.98 23.11 -6.86
N VAL A 183 -2.43 21.90 -6.53
CA VAL A 183 -3.70 21.65 -5.84
C VAL A 183 -3.42 21.33 -4.37
N SER A 184 -4.43 21.50 -3.51
CA SER A 184 -4.34 21.07 -2.11
C SER A 184 -4.14 19.57 -2.04
N SER A 185 -3.20 19.13 -1.18
CA SER A 185 -2.90 17.71 -0.97
C SER A 185 -2.41 17.47 0.46
N GLY A 186 -2.19 16.22 0.84
CA GLY A 186 -1.84 15.80 2.19
C GLY A 186 -2.75 16.42 3.24
N ILE A 187 -2.18 17.17 4.20
CA ILE A 187 -2.95 17.72 5.34
C ILE A 187 -4.04 18.73 4.96
N PHE A 188 -4.04 19.27 3.73
CA PHE A 188 -5.08 20.19 3.25
C PHE A 188 -6.08 19.54 2.28
N LYS A 189 -5.99 18.22 2.04
CA LYS A 189 -6.99 17.50 1.25
C LYS A 189 -8.34 17.50 2.00
N GLU A 190 -9.44 17.73 1.30
CA GLU A 190 -10.79 17.67 1.88
C GLU A 190 -11.31 16.22 1.77
N ASP A 191 -11.03 15.42 2.79
CA ASP A 191 -11.40 14.01 2.92
C ASP A 191 -11.74 13.67 4.38
N ASN A 192 -12.02 12.38 4.67
CA ASN A 192 -12.37 11.94 6.02
C ASN A 192 -11.18 11.85 6.99
N THR A 193 -9.98 12.22 6.57
CA THR A 193 -8.75 12.05 7.36
C THR A 193 -8.77 12.89 8.62
N LYS A 194 -8.60 12.22 9.77
CA LYS A 194 -8.42 12.80 11.10
C LYS A 194 -6.97 12.67 11.58
N ILE A 195 -6.34 11.55 11.24
CA ILE A 195 -5.02 11.15 11.74
C ILE A 195 -4.10 10.87 10.56
N ILE A 196 -2.87 11.40 10.61
CA ILE A 196 -1.78 11.05 9.71
C ILE A 196 -0.83 10.09 10.43
N ALA A 197 -0.74 8.85 9.96
CA ALA A 197 0.28 7.89 10.36
C ALA A 197 1.44 7.96 9.36
N ILE A 198 2.60 8.47 9.77
CA ILE A 198 3.76 8.65 8.88
C ILE A 198 5.02 8.01 9.47
N GLY A 199 5.80 7.35 8.61
CA GLY A 199 7.07 6.79 9.03
C GLY A 199 7.57 5.69 8.10
N ASN A 200 8.17 4.67 8.71
CA ASN A 200 8.70 3.49 8.02
C ASN A 200 8.57 2.25 8.94
N TYR A 201 9.16 1.12 8.55
CA TYR A 201 9.05 -0.11 9.33
C TYR A 201 9.73 -0.05 10.72
N SER A 202 10.63 0.91 10.96
CA SER A 202 11.33 1.11 12.23
C SER A 202 10.55 2.00 13.20
N PHE A 203 9.80 2.97 12.71
CA PHE A 203 8.99 3.89 13.52
C PHE A 203 7.75 4.38 12.78
N ILE A 204 6.69 4.66 13.54
CA ILE A 204 5.47 5.29 13.04
C ILE A 204 5.14 6.43 13.99
N TYR A 205 4.92 7.62 13.43
CA TYR A 205 4.40 8.78 14.16
C TYR A 205 2.94 9.00 13.78
N TYR A 206 2.11 9.32 14.76
CA TYR A 206 0.69 9.58 14.58
C TYR A 206 0.38 11.02 14.94
N PHE A 207 -0.12 11.79 13.99
CA PHE A 207 -0.47 13.19 14.22
C PHE A 207 -1.93 13.45 13.91
N GLU A 208 -2.61 14.23 14.73
CA GLU A 208 -3.87 14.83 14.33
C GLU A 208 -3.63 15.77 13.14
N LYS A 209 -4.45 15.63 12.09
CA LYS A 209 -4.38 16.46 10.88
C LYS A 209 -4.47 17.94 11.21
N ASN A 210 -5.41 18.31 12.10
CA ASN A 210 -5.59 19.68 12.56
C ASN A 210 -4.38 20.22 13.32
N LYS A 211 -3.67 19.37 14.07
CA LYS A 211 -2.44 19.77 14.75
C LYS A 211 -1.32 20.05 13.75
N LEU A 212 -1.17 19.25 12.70
CA LEU A 212 -0.21 19.52 11.63
C LEU A 212 -0.53 20.83 10.89
N ILE A 213 -1.81 21.12 10.64
CA ILE A 213 -2.25 22.40 10.06
C ILE A 213 -1.86 23.57 10.98
N GLU A 214 -2.12 23.47 12.28
CA GLU A 214 -1.72 24.47 13.28
C GLU A 214 -0.20 24.71 13.27
N LEU A 215 0.59 23.64 13.30
CA LEU A 215 2.06 23.71 13.25
C LEU A 215 2.55 24.40 11.96
N TYR A 216 1.93 24.09 10.82
CA TYR A 216 2.28 24.70 9.54
C TYR A 216 1.98 26.21 9.51
N HIS A 217 0.86 26.63 10.08
CA HIS A 217 0.47 28.04 10.14
C HIS A 217 1.33 28.87 11.08
N ASN A 218 1.83 28.27 12.15
CA ASN A 218 2.63 28.92 13.18
C ASN A 218 4.13 28.56 13.08
N ILE A 219 4.59 28.13 11.90
CA ILE A 219 5.90 27.47 11.75
C ILE A 219 7.07 28.34 12.23
N GLU A 220 6.95 29.66 12.09
CA GLU A 220 7.95 30.65 12.56
C GLU A 220 8.17 30.63 14.08
N HIS A 221 7.22 30.10 14.84
CA HIS A 221 7.34 29.92 16.29
C HIS A 221 8.03 28.60 16.67
N TYR A 222 8.30 27.72 15.70
CA TYR A 222 8.95 26.43 15.92
C TYR A 222 10.33 26.39 15.26
N PRO A 223 11.42 26.56 16.02
CA PRO A 223 12.77 26.79 15.47
C PRO A 223 13.34 25.65 14.62
N TYR A 224 12.74 24.45 14.71
CA TYR A 224 13.21 23.26 14.01
C TYR A 224 12.31 22.83 12.85
N LEU A 225 11.11 23.41 12.73
CA LEU A 225 10.22 23.14 11.62
C LEU A 225 10.58 24.08 10.47
N ARG A 226 10.46 23.60 9.23
CA ARG A 226 10.74 24.42 8.05
C ARG A 226 9.83 24.08 6.88
N LYS A 227 9.31 25.12 6.22
CA LYS A 227 8.60 24.97 4.94
C LYS A 227 9.61 24.58 3.88
N VAL A 228 9.24 23.64 3.03
CA VAL A 228 10.06 23.17 1.90
C VAL A 228 9.22 23.17 0.64
N GLY A 229 9.80 23.71 -0.43
CA GLY A 229 9.12 23.90 -1.69
C GLY A 229 9.76 23.12 -2.83
N ALA A 230 8.97 22.89 -3.87
CA ALA A 230 9.46 22.42 -5.14
C ALA A 230 10.32 23.48 -5.85
N HIS A 231 11.66 23.43 -5.67
CA HIS A 231 12.57 24.16 -6.57
C HIS A 231 12.61 23.51 -7.98
N ARG A 232 12.47 22.18 -8.05
CA ARG A 232 12.34 21.38 -9.30
C ARG A 232 11.36 20.19 -9.15
N GLY A 233 10.56 20.19 -8.09
CA GLY A 233 9.67 19.08 -7.73
C GLY A 233 8.21 19.33 -8.10
N THR A 234 7.36 18.39 -7.74
CA THR A 234 5.90 18.43 -7.92
C THR A 234 5.15 18.50 -6.59
N SER A 235 5.86 18.64 -5.47
CA SER A 235 5.26 18.67 -4.13
C SER A 235 5.82 19.80 -3.27
N LYS A 236 4.98 20.34 -2.40
CA LYS A 236 5.32 21.32 -1.36
C LYS A 236 4.88 20.75 -0.02
N GLY A 237 5.65 21.07 1.01
CA GLY A 237 5.44 20.53 2.34
C GLY A 237 6.13 21.34 3.42
N PHE A 238 6.20 20.77 4.61
CA PHE A 238 7.12 21.19 5.65
C PHE A 238 7.76 19.98 6.30
N ILE A 239 8.87 20.22 6.99
CA ILE A 239 9.66 19.17 7.62
C ILE A 239 9.50 19.25 9.14
N ILE A 240 9.30 18.08 9.75
CA ILE A 240 9.42 17.86 11.20
C ILE A 240 10.63 16.95 11.43
N PRO A 241 11.70 17.41 12.09
CA PRO A 241 12.82 16.54 12.44
C PRO A 241 12.38 15.42 13.39
N ILE A 242 12.82 14.19 13.12
CA ILE A 242 12.47 12.99 13.92
C ILE A 242 12.76 13.22 15.40
N ARG A 243 13.90 13.85 15.72
CA ARG A 243 14.32 14.17 17.09
C ARG A 243 13.34 15.01 17.92
N ILE A 244 12.32 15.60 17.30
CA ILE A 244 11.26 16.34 18.00
C ILE A 244 9.85 15.86 17.61
N ALA A 245 9.73 14.81 16.79
CA ALA A 245 8.44 14.32 16.33
C ALA A 245 7.60 13.76 17.48
N ASP A 246 8.23 13.13 18.47
CA ASP A 246 7.56 12.63 19.69
C ASP A 246 6.82 13.73 20.46
N ASN A 247 7.25 15.01 20.36
CA ASN A 247 6.58 16.11 21.06
C ASN A 247 5.16 16.39 20.54
N PHE A 248 4.84 15.90 19.35
CA PHE A 248 3.54 16.12 18.71
C PHE A 248 2.82 14.82 18.36
N SER A 249 3.51 13.69 18.45
CA SER A 249 2.95 12.39 18.10
C SER A 249 2.09 11.86 19.24
N LEU A 250 0.98 11.24 18.86
CA LEU A 250 0.15 10.44 19.74
C LEU A 250 0.68 9.00 19.82
N SER A 251 0.33 8.32 20.90
CA SER A 251 0.37 6.86 21.00
C SER A 251 -0.77 6.22 20.18
N ILE A 252 -0.67 4.93 19.87
CA ILE A 252 -1.70 4.24 19.10
C ILE A 252 -3.01 4.12 19.89
N GLU A 253 -2.93 4.02 21.22
CA GLU A 253 -4.08 3.98 22.11
C GLU A 253 -4.84 5.31 22.09
N GLU A 254 -4.13 6.45 22.19
CA GLU A 254 -4.73 7.78 22.08
C GLU A 254 -5.38 7.98 20.70
N VAL A 255 -4.74 7.51 19.63
CA VAL A 255 -5.30 7.56 18.28
C VAL A 255 -6.61 6.77 18.20
N ILE A 256 -6.62 5.55 18.73
CA ILE A 256 -7.80 4.69 18.74
C ILE A 256 -8.97 5.37 19.48
N ASP A 257 -8.70 6.03 20.60
CA ASP A 257 -9.72 6.75 21.37
C ASP A 257 -10.28 7.97 20.62
N ILE A 258 -9.51 8.60 19.71
CA ILE A 258 -9.97 9.71 18.86
C ILE A 258 -10.85 9.23 17.70
N ILE A 259 -10.56 8.04 17.14
CA ILE A 259 -11.20 7.57 15.90
C ILE A 259 -12.35 6.57 16.10
N LYS A 260 -12.48 6.00 17.31
CA LYS A 260 -13.68 5.25 17.74
C LYS A 260 -14.92 6.15 17.79
#